data_AF-A0AA40TTY5-F1
#
_entry.id   AF-A0AA40TTY5-F1
#
_cell.length_a   1.000
_cell.length_b   1.000
_cell.length_c   1.000
_cell.angle_alpha   90.00
_cell.angle_beta   90.00
_cell.angle_gamma   90.00
#
_symmetry.space_group_name_H-M   'P 1'
#
loop_
_entity.id
_entity.type
_entity.pdbx_description
1 polymer ?
#
loop_
_entity_poly.entity_id
_entity_poly.type
_entity_poly.pdbx_seq_one_letter_code
_entity_poly.pdbx_strand_id
1 'polypeptide(L)' 'MCSDLGIKLIAEGIEQVEERDFLADCGIFLMQGYLFAKPAFKALAQIAPDVWQKS' A
#
# COMPACT_ATOMS: atom_id res chain seq x y z
N MET A 1 -15.70 -0.78 12.29
CA MET A 1 -15.66 -2.22 12.66
C MET A 1 -14.24 -2.69 12.97
N CYS A 2 -13.33 -2.88 12.01
CA CYS A 2 -11.98 -3.40 12.30
C CYS A 2 -11.14 -2.47 13.18
N SER A 3 -11.23 -1.15 12.95
CA SER A 3 -10.60 -0.12 13.79
C SER A 3 -11.08 -0.22 15.25
N ASP A 4 -12.38 -0.40 15.46
CA ASP A 4 -13.00 -0.51 16.79
C ASP A 4 -12.54 -1.76 17.56
N LEU A 5 -12.10 -2.79 16.82
CA LEU A 5 -11.53 -4.03 17.35
C LEU A 5 -10.01 -3.97 17.53
N GLY A 6 -9.37 -2.83 17.23
CA GLY A 6 -7.91 -2.68 17.27
C GLY A 6 -7.17 -3.47 16.18
N ILE A 7 -7.87 -3.89 15.12
CA ILE A 7 -7.29 -4.68 14.02
C ILE A 7 -6.73 -3.72 12.97
N LYS A 8 -5.44 -3.88 12.66
CA LYS A 8 -4.80 -3.17 11.55
C LYS A 8 -5.15 -3.83 10.22
N LEU A 9 -5.54 -3.02 9.25
CA LEU A 9 -5.82 -3.46 7.89
C LEU A 9 -4.58 -3.28 7.01
N ILE A 10 -4.34 -4.25 6.13
CA ILE A 10 -3.41 -4.16 5.01
C ILE A 10 -4.21 -4.41 3.72
N ALA A 11 -4.09 -3.50 2.75
CA ALA A 11 -4.61 -3.72 1.40
C ALA A 11 -3.53 -4.35 0.52
N GLU A 12 -3.87 -5.43 -0.16
CA GLU A 12 -2.96 -6.16 -1.05
C GLU A 12 -3.37 -6.00 -2.51
N GLY A 13 -2.41 -6.15 -3.42
CA GLY A 13 -2.65 -6.13 -4.87
C GLY A 13 -2.75 -4.73 -5.48
N ILE A 14 -2.14 -3.71 -4.88
CA ILE A 14 -2.16 -2.34 -5.42
C ILE A 14 -1.22 -2.23 -6.64
N GLU A 15 -1.77 -1.85 -7.77
CA GLU A 15 -1.04 -1.75 -9.04
C GLU A 15 -1.04 -0.32 -9.61
N GLN A 16 -2.04 0.50 -9.26
CA GLN A 16 -2.23 1.85 -9.79
C GLN A 16 -2.26 2.93 -8.70
N VAL A 17 -1.85 4.15 -9.07
CA VAL A 17 -1.79 5.31 -8.17
C VAL A 17 -3.16 5.68 -7.62
N GLU A 18 -4.20 5.55 -8.44
CA GLU A 18 -5.59 5.86 -8.10
C GLU A 18 -6.13 4.90 -7.02
N GLU A 19 -5.70 3.63 -7.03
CA GLU A 19 -6.08 2.64 -6.02
C GLU A 19 -5.48 2.99 -4.66
N ARG A 20 -4.18 3.35 -4.64
CA ARG A 20 -3.50 3.85 -3.44
C ARG A 20 -4.23 5.08 -2.90
N ASP A 21 -4.52 6.05 -3.76
CA ASP A 21 -5.12 7.32 -3.34
C ASP A 21 -6.52 7.14 -2.77
N PHE A 22 -7.34 6.29 -3.41
CA PHE A 22 -8.67 5.92 -2.94
C PHE A 22 -8.63 5.21 -1.58
N LEU A 23 -7.74 4.22 -1.41
CA LEU A 23 -7.62 3.48 -0.15
C LEU A 23 -7.11 4.36 0.99
N ALA A 24 -6.18 5.28 0.69
CA ALA A 24 -5.72 6.28 1.65
C ALA A 24 -6.86 7.21 2.09
N ASP A 25 -7.72 7.65 1.17
CA ASP A 25 -8.92 8.43 1.50
C ASP A 25 -9.94 7.63 2.34
N CYS A 26 -9.96 6.31 2.17
CA CYS A 26 -10.73 5.39 3.01
C CYS A 26 -10.08 5.09 4.37
N GLY A 27 -8.93 5.70 4.67
CA GLY A 27 -8.20 5.53 5.94
C GLY A 27 -7.38 4.24 6.05
N ILE A 28 -7.10 3.57 4.93
CA ILE A 28 -6.22 2.40 4.86
C ILE A 28 -4.82 2.87 4.47
N PHE A 29 -3.83 2.68 5.34
CA PHE A 29 -2.47 3.21 5.13
C PHE A 29 -1.38 2.12 5.05
N LEU A 30 -1.70 0.86 5.37
CA LEU A 30 -0.79 -0.26 5.10
C LEU A 30 -1.20 -0.88 3.77
N MET A 31 -0.26 -0.93 2.83
CA MET A 31 -0.53 -1.40 1.47
C MET A 31 0.64 -2.23 0.93
N GLN A 32 0.32 -3.22 0.10
CA GLN A 32 1.29 -4.03 -0.63
C GLN A 32 0.81 -4.23 -2.07
N GLY A 33 1.72 -4.14 -3.03
CA GLY A 33 1.40 -4.34 -4.43
C GLY A 33 2.52 -3.90 -5.35
N TYR A 34 2.37 -4.18 -6.65
CA TYR A 34 3.38 -3.87 -7.67
C TYR A 34 3.59 -2.38 -7.89
N LEU A 35 2.64 -1.54 -7.50
CA LEU A 35 2.84 -0.09 -7.42
C LEU A 35 4.05 0.24 -6.54
N PHE A 36 4.18 -0.41 -5.39
CA PHE A 36 5.25 -0.16 -4.42
C PHE A 36 6.54 -0.85 -4.80
N ALA A 37 6.46 -2.16 -5.02
CA ALA A 37 7.57 -2.97 -5.48
C ALA A 37 7.08 -4.35 -5.94
N LYS A 38 7.74 -4.89 -6.98
CA LYS A 38 7.60 -6.30 -7.34
C LYS A 38 8.45 -7.18 -6.40
N PRO A 39 8.06 -8.44 -6.16
CA PRO A 39 8.87 -9.39 -5.40
C PRO A 39 10.30 -9.47 -5.93
N ALA A 40 11.28 -9.36 -5.03
CA ALA A 40 12.69 -9.45 -5.36
C ALA A 40 13.24 -10.82 -4.94
N PHE A 41 13.79 -11.57 -5.88
CA PHE A 41 14.33 -12.90 -5.57
C PHE A 41 15.56 -12.80 -4.66
N LYS A 42 15.49 -13.44 -3.48
CA LYS A 42 16.55 -13.45 -2.46
C LYS A 42 17.05 -12.05 -2.06
N ALA A 43 16.19 -11.04 -2.14
CA ALA A 43 16.54 -9.66 -1.83
C ALA A 43 15.36 -8.91 -1.22
N LEU A 44 15.64 -7.78 -0.57
CA LEU A 44 14.63 -6.82 -0.17
C LEU A 44 14.32 -5.90 -1.35
N ALA A 45 13.05 -5.83 -1.72
CA ALA A 45 12.61 -4.95 -2.79
C ALA A 45 12.77 -3.48 -2.36
N GLN A 46 13.29 -2.66 -3.27
CA GLN A 46 13.45 -1.23 -3.04
C GLN A 46 12.16 -0.51 -3.44
N ILE A 47 11.78 0.49 -2.66
CA ILE A 47 10.60 1.30 -2.90
C ILE A 47 11.06 2.70 -3.30
N ALA A 48 10.45 3.28 -4.34
CA ALA A 48 10.74 4.64 -4.75
C ALA A 48 10.28 5.64 -3.66
N PRO A 49 11.08 6.64 -3.26
CA PRO A 49 10.73 7.55 -2.16
C PRO A 49 9.43 8.35 -2.37
N ASP A 50 9.04 8.54 -3.62
CA ASP A 50 7.89 9.30 -4.09
C ASP A 50 6.63 8.44 -4.29
N VAL A 51 6.71 7.10 -4.19
CA VAL A 51 5.56 6.22 -4.41
C VAL A 51 4.41 6.45 -3.43
N TRP A 52 4.67 7.12 -2.31
CA TRP A 52 3.65 7.48 -1.32
C TRP A 52 3.10 8.90 -1.51
N GLN A 53 3.68 9.70 -2.40
CA GLN A 53 3.23 11.06 -2.65
C GLN A 53 1.90 11.03 -3.38
N LYS A 54 0.87 11.58 -2.72
CA LYS A 54 -0.46 11.74 -3.29
C LYS A 54 -0.42 12.65 -4.52
N SER A 55 -1.21 12.29 -5.52
CA SER A 55 -1.34 13.04 -6.79
C SER A 55 -2.00 14.39 -6.58
#